data_AF-A0A090XAY3-F1
#
_entry.id   AF-A0A090XAY3-F1
#
_cell.length_a   1.000
_cell.length_b   1.000
_cell.length_c   1.000
_cell.angle_alpha   90.00
_cell.angle_beta   90.00
_cell.angle_gamma   90.00
#
_symmetry.space_group_name_H-M   'P 1'
#
loop_
_entity.id
_entity.type
_entity.pdbx_description
1 polymer ?
#
loop_
_entity_poly.entity_id
_entity_poly.type
_entity_poly.pdbx_seq_one_letter_code
_entity_poly.pdbx_strand_id
1 'polypeptide(L)'
;EKPSLRNTLTHEFGKLPNKQYKVIQDVSKAHIESFNYMIKEGLSRAVADIPPSEFALPNGDRVKIEMKDPFIGNPMISKNTIGVVTPQIYPAECRNRGTTYRGKWDVTRLLELEWTVQQDVIKKTAGEVPIMVKPQVCNRVEAVPRKSLCKGGEESEEFGGYFVVNGNEKIIRMLIMTRRNYPIAMVRNSWKNRGKTYSEYGVSPRSHRACVVRKTRCLPTELSADMPGACFKGFFFFF
;
A
#
# COMPACT_ATOMS: atom_id res chain seq x y z
N GLU A 1 35.99 -15.60 -1.74
CA GLU A 1 37.09 -14.61 -1.67
C GLU A 1 37.92 -14.88 -0.42
N LYS A 2 39.24 -14.62 -0.45
CA LYS A 2 40.08 -14.66 0.77
C LYS A 2 39.82 -13.40 1.59
N PRO A 3 39.72 -13.47 2.93
CA PRO A 3 39.53 -12.28 3.76
C PRO A 3 40.72 -11.32 3.58
N SER A 4 40.43 -10.03 3.37
CA SER A 4 41.44 -8.98 3.20
C SER A 4 41.16 -7.78 4.08
N LEU A 5 42.21 -7.10 4.54
CA LEU A 5 42.16 -5.87 5.34
C LEU A 5 41.96 -4.60 4.49
N ARG A 6 41.43 -4.73 3.27
CA ARG A 6 41.29 -3.62 2.31
C ARG A 6 40.50 -2.43 2.87
N ASN A 7 39.53 -2.68 3.75
CA ASN A 7 38.66 -1.64 4.29
C ASN A 7 39.24 -0.93 5.53
N THR A 8 40.26 -1.49 6.19
CA THR A 8 40.86 -0.93 7.42
C THR A 8 42.19 -0.24 7.17
N LEU A 9 42.91 -0.61 6.11
CA LEU A 9 44.24 -0.07 5.79
C LEU A 9 44.21 1.21 4.94
N THR A 10 43.03 1.66 4.50
CA THR A 10 42.88 2.89 3.71
C THR A 10 42.93 4.13 4.60
N HIS A 11 43.56 5.21 4.11
CA HIS A 11 43.57 6.53 4.77
C HIS A 11 42.14 7.14 4.96
N GLU A 12 41.13 6.54 4.34
CA GLU A 12 39.72 6.91 4.45
C GLU A 12 38.96 6.08 5.49
N PHE A 13 39.63 5.21 6.25
CA PHE A 13 39.01 4.48 7.34
C PHE A 13 38.30 5.43 8.32
N GLY A 14 37.03 5.15 8.63
CA GLY A 14 36.18 6.00 9.46
C GLY A 14 35.48 7.15 8.73
N LYS A 15 35.82 7.45 7.48
CA LYS A 15 35.08 8.43 6.67
C LYS A 15 33.93 7.74 5.93
N LEU A 16 32.70 8.14 6.24
CA LEU A 16 31.52 7.67 5.54
C LEU A 16 31.50 8.19 4.09
N PRO A 17 31.41 7.30 3.07
CA PRO A 17 31.19 7.71 1.70
C PRO A 17 29.87 8.47 1.57
N ASN A 18 29.77 9.40 0.61
CA ASN A 18 28.54 10.17 0.43
C ASN A 18 27.39 9.35 -0.16
N LYS A 19 27.70 8.36 -1.02
CA LYS A 19 26.72 7.56 -1.77
C LYS A 19 26.52 6.17 -1.16
N GLN A 20 25.29 5.70 -1.07
CA GLN A 20 24.97 4.33 -0.63
C GLN A 20 25.35 3.28 -1.69
N TYR A 21 25.63 2.04 -1.27
CA TYR A 21 25.90 0.95 -2.21
C TYR A 21 24.62 0.48 -2.88
N LYS A 22 24.61 0.47 -4.22
CA LYS A 22 23.44 0.10 -5.01
C LYS A 22 22.94 -1.32 -4.72
N VAL A 23 23.86 -2.27 -4.54
CA VAL A 23 23.54 -3.69 -4.29
C VAL A 23 22.65 -3.86 -3.05
N ILE A 24 22.90 -3.09 -1.99
CA ILE A 24 22.11 -3.14 -0.76
C ILE A 24 20.74 -2.49 -0.97
N GLN A 25 20.68 -1.42 -1.76
CA GLN A 25 19.43 -0.74 -2.09
C GLN A 25 18.53 -1.56 -3.02
N ASP A 26 19.12 -2.39 -3.88
CA ASP A 26 18.38 -3.25 -4.80
C ASP A 26 17.59 -4.35 -4.05
N VAL A 27 17.95 -4.68 -2.79
CA VAL A 27 17.26 -5.72 -1.98
C VAL A 27 15.82 -5.31 -1.63
N SER A 28 15.59 -4.07 -1.23
CA SER A 28 14.28 -3.54 -0.83
C SER A 28 13.53 -2.84 -1.96
N LYS A 29 14.17 -2.71 -3.13
CA LYS A 29 13.66 -1.95 -4.27
C LYS A 29 12.24 -2.36 -4.66
N ALA A 30 11.94 -3.65 -4.73
CA ALA A 30 10.61 -4.14 -5.09
C ALA A 30 9.52 -3.66 -4.11
N HIS A 31 9.82 -3.60 -2.82
CA HIS A 31 8.90 -3.10 -1.79
C HIS A 31 8.68 -1.58 -1.93
N ILE A 32 9.77 -0.84 -2.09
CA ILE A 32 9.74 0.62 -2.20
C ILE A 32 9.01 1.07 -3.47
N GLU A 33 9.30 0.45 -4.61
CA GLU A 33 8.65 0.76 -5.89
C GLU A 33 7.15 0.45 -5.84
N SER A 34 6.76 -0.69 -5.26
CA SER A 34 5.35 -1.05 -5.06
C SER A 34 4.62 -0.03 -4.19
N PHE A 35 5.23 0.38 -3.07
CA PHE A 35 4.66 1.39 -2.19
C PHE A 35 4.56 2.76 -2.86
N ASN A 36 5.60 3.19 -3.58
CA ASN A 36 5.58 4.44 -4.35
C ASN A 36 4.48 4.42 -5.43
N TYR A 37 4.27 3.29 -6.10
CA TYR A 37 3.16 3.13 -7.07
C TYR A 37 1.79 3.28 -6.40
N MET A 38 1.60 2.65 -5.24
CA MET A 38 0.36 2.80 -4.47
C MET A 38 0.07 4.27 -4.16
N ILE A 39 1.05 5.01 -3.64
CA ILE A 39 0.84 6.41 -3.24
C ILE A 39 0.58 7.33 -4.43
N LYS A 40 1.31 7.15 -5.54
CA LYS A 40 1.19 8.02 -6.72
C LYS A 40 -0.09 7.81 -7.52
N GLU A 41 -0.42 6.55 -7.78
CA GLU A 41 -1.50 6.20 -8.72
C GLU A 41 -2.48 5.18 -8.15
N GLY A 42 -1.99 4.22 -7.37
CA GLY A 42 -2.81 3.10 -6.90
C GLY A 42 -4.00 3.55 -6.06
N LEU A 43 -3.81 4.49 -5.12
CA LEU A 43 -4.87 5.01 -4.26
C LEU A 43 -5.95 5.75 -5.05
N SER A 44 -5.56 6.63 -5.98
CA SER A 44 -6.51 7.37 -6.81
C SER A 44 -7.36 6.43 -7.66
N ARG A 45 -6.74 5.40 -8.25
CA ARG A 45 -7.45 4.35 -8.99
C ARG A 45 -8.35 3.51 -8.08
N ALA A 46 -7.98 3.32 -6.81
CA ALA A 46 -8.74 2.53 -5.84
C ALA A 46 -10.01 3.25 -5.44
N VAL A 47 -9.88 4.53 -5.12
CA VAL A 47 -11.02 5.36 -4.76
C VAL A 47 -11.98 5.52 -5.93
N ALA A 48 -11.47 5.64 -7.16
CA ALA A 48 -12.32 5.72 -8.36
C ALA A 48 -13.09 4.41 -8.69
N ASP A 49 -12.62 3.23 -8.23
CA ASP A 49 -13.32 1.95 -8.42
C ASP A 49 -14.37 1.67 -7.32
N ILE A 50 -14.42 2.48 -6.27
CA ILE A 50 -15.43 2.35 -5.20
C ILE A 50 -16.75 2.94 -5.71
N PRO A 51 -17.85 2.16 -5.73
CA PRO A 51 -19.14 2.69 -6.13
C PRO A 51 -19.65 3.73 -5.12
N PRO A 52 -20.33 4.79 -5.56
CA PRO A 52 -20.93 5.77 -4.66
C PRO A 52 -22.00 5.12 -3.78
N SER A 53 -22.14 5.64 -2.56
CA SER A 53 -23.17 5.17 -1.63
C SER A 53 -24.38 6.08 -1.71
N GLU A 54 -25.56 5.48 -1.90
CA GLU A 54 -26.83 6.21 -2.06
C GLU A 54 -27.81 5.78 -0.97
N PHE A 55 -28.46 6.73 -0.32
CA PHE A 55 -29.53 6.45 0.64
C PHE A 55 -30.59 7.54 0.62
N ALA A 56 -31.82 7.17 1.01
CA ALA A 56 -32.94 8.10 1.14
C ALA A 56 -33.04 8.57 2.61
N LEU A 57 -33.28 9.86 2.79
CA LEU A 57 -33.59 10.45 4.08
C LEU A 57 -35.09 10.31 4.39
N PRO A 58 -35.50 10.40 5.67
CA PRO A 58 -36.92 10.29 6.06
C PRO A 58 -37.84 11.35 5.45
N ASN A 59 -37.28 12.47 4.98
CA ASN A 59 -37.99 13.55 4.29
C ASN A 59 -38.23 13.29 2.78
N GLY A 60 -37.70 12.18 2.23
CA GLY A 60 -37.83 11.82 0.82
C GLY A 60 -36.61 12.15 -0.04
N ASP A 61 -35.66 12.93 0.48
CA ASP A 61 -34.48 13.36 -0.27
C ASP A 61 -33.52 12.19 -0.50
N ARG A 62 -32.89 12.17 -1.68
CA ARG A 62 -31.83 11.20 -1.99
C ARG A 62 -30.46 11.83 -1.80
N VAL A 63 -29.63 11.15 -1.03
CA VAL A 63 -28.26 11.54 -0.74
C VAL A 63 -27.31 10.59 -1.44
N LYS A 64 -26.38 11.14 -2.21
CA LYS A 64 -25.28 10.40 -2.82
C LYS A 64 -23.95 10.87 -2.25
N ILE A 65 -23.16 9.92 -1.76
CA ILE A 65 -21.82 10.16 -1.20
C ILE A 65 -20.79 9.53 -2.13
N GLU A 66 -19.89 10.37 -2.64
CA GLU A 66 -18.74 9.95 -3.45
C GLU A 66 -17.44 10.32 -2.72
N MET A 67 -16.41 9.48 -2.86
CA MET A 67 -15.07 9.76 -2.34
C MET A 67 -14.16 10.16 -3.51
N LYS A 68 -13.39 11.23 -3.34
CA LYS A 68 -12.40 11.73 -4.31
C LYS A 68 -11.10 12.12 -3.63
N ASP A 69 -10.07 12.24 -4.44
CA ASP A 69 -8.75 12.80 -4.10
C ASP A 69 -8.14 12.22 -2.80
N PRO A 70 -7.85 10.91 -2.75
CA PRO A 70 -7.13 10.34 -1.61
C PRO A 70 -5.72 10.92 -1.52
N PHE A 71 -5.33 11.34 -0.32
CA PHE A 71 -4.01 11.88 -0.05
C PHE A 71 -3.44 11.28 1.23
N ILE A 72 -2.20 10.79 1.18
CA ILE A 72 -1.46 10.35 2.36
C ILE A 72 -0.36 11.37 2.63
N GLY A 73 -0.48 12.06 3.76
CA GLY A 73 0.50 13.05 4.21
C GLY A 73 1.73 12.40 4.85
N ASN A 74 2.81 13.15 4.89
CA ASN A 74 4.04 12.74 5.57
C ASN A 74 3.80 12.52 7.07
N PRO A 75 4.58 11.64 7.72
CA PRO A 75 4.48 11.42 9.17
C PRO A 75 4.79 12.67 9.97
N MET A 76 3.78 13.17 10.68
CA MET A 76 3.86 14.38 11.48
C MET A 76 3.13 14.21 12.81
N ILE A 77 3.65 14.86 13.85
CA ILE A 77 2.96 14.98 15.13
C ILE A 77 1.69 15.82 14.92
N SER A 78 0.62 15.48 15.65
CA SER A 78 -0.61 16.25 15.62
C SER A 78 -0.36 17.70 16.05
N LYS A 79 -0.96 18.67 15.35
CA LYS A 79 -0.81 20.10 15.65
C LYS A 79 -1.35 20.49 17.03
N ASN A 80 -2.15 19.61 17.66
CA ASN A 80 -2.74 19.84 18.97
C ASN A 80 -1.79 19.50 20.12
N THR A 81 -0.60 18.95 19.82
CA THR A 81 0.40 18.62 20.82
C THR A 81 1.17 19.88 21.22
N ILE A 82 1.08 20.24 22.50
CA ILE A 82 1.74 21.42 23.07
C ILE A 82 3.26 21.20 23.12
N GLY A 83 4.05 22.22 22.77
CA GLY A 83 5.51 22.19 22.88
C GLY A 83 6.26 21.58 21.69
N VAL A 84 5.59 21.36 20.55
CA VAL A 84 6.24 20.81 19.34
C VAL A 84 6.92 21.92 18.54
N VAL A 85 8.26 21.91 18.48
CA VAL A 85 9.06 22.83 17.65
C VAL A 85 9.11 22.36 16.19
N THR A 86 9.35 21.07 15.97
CA THR A 86 9.37 20.44 14.64
C THR A 86 8.32 19.34 14.58
N PRO A 87 7.32 19.43 13.67
CA PRO A 87 6.26 18.44 13.59
C PRO A 87 6.70 17.17 12.87
N GLN A 88 7.82 17.15 12.14
CA GLN A 88 8.26 15.96 11.40
C GLN A 88 8.72 14.86 12.36
N ILE A 89 8.19 13.65 12.15
CA ILE A 89 8.61 12.46 12.89
C ILE A 89 9.63 11.69 12.04
N TYR A 90 10.67 11.15 12.68
CA TYR A 90 11.64 10.25 12.02
C TYR A 90 11.43 8.79 12.45
N PRO A 91 11.76 7.80 11.60
CA PRO A 91 11.61 6.39 11.95
C PRO A 91 12.37 6.01 13.24
N ALA A 92 13.59 6.50 13.43
CA ALA A 92 14.39 6.28 14.66
C ALA A 92 13.68 6.74 15.93
N GLU A 93 12.95 7.85 15.87
CA GLU A 93 12.14 8.34 16.98
C GLU A 93 10.99 7.38 17.28
N CYS A 94 10.31 6.85 16.26
CA CYS A 94 9.25 5.85 16.44
C CYS A 94 9.76 4.54 17.04
N ARG A 95 10.95 4.09 16.65
CA ARG A 95 11.61 2.90 17.23
C ARG A 95 11.85 3.11 18.73
N ASN A 96 12.50 4.21 19.10
CA ASN A 96 12.84 4.51 20.49
C ASN A 96 11.61 4.78 21.37
N ARG A 97 10.57 5.44 20.83
CA ARG A 97 9.34 5.75 21.56
C ARG A 97 8.35 4.59 21.62
N GLY A 98 8.59 3.49 20.91
CA GLY A 98 7.61 2.41 20.82
C GLY A 98 6.34 2.79 20.05
N THR A 99 6.40 3.79 19.16
CA THR A 99 5.23 4.29 18.41
C THR A 99 5.23 3.80 16.96
N THR A 100 4.12 4.02 16.25
CA THR A 100 3.98 3.64 14.83
C THR A 100 4.34 4.83 13.95
N TYR A 101 5.19 4.61 12.95
CA TYR A 101 5.55 5.59 11.93
C TYR A 101 4.40 5.72 10.93
N ARG A 102 3.53 6.72 11.12
CA ARG A 102 2.25 6.85 10.42
C ARG A 102 2.03 8.23 9.83
N GLY A 103 1.38 8.27 8.68
CA GLY A 103 0.97 9.46 7.96
C GLY A 103 -0.56 9.59 7.99
N LYS A 104 -1.07 10.82 7.94
CA LYS A 104 -2.51 11.07 7.88
C LYS A 104 -3.05 10.73 6.51
N TRP A 105 -4.14 9.97 6.46
CA TRP A 105 -4.86 9.69 5.23
C TRP A 105 -6.11 10.57 5.17
N ASP A 106 -6.11 11.51 4.23
CA ASP A 106 -7.19 12.43 3.98
C ASP A 106 -7.93 12.03 2.69
N VAL A 107 -9.25 12.12 2.70
CA VAL A 107 -10.11 11.85 1.55
C VAL A 107 -11.14 12.96 1.45
N THR A 108 -11.39 13.43 0.23
CA THR A 108 -12.45 14.42 -0.04
C THR A 108 -13.76 13.67 -0.24
N ARG A 109 -14.80 14.05 0.51
CA ARG A 109 -16.16 13.52 0.30
C ARG A 109 -16.97 14.56 -0.45
N LEU A 110 -17.64 14.12 -1.51
CA LEU A 110 -18.63 14.89 -2.23
C LEU A 110 -20.01 14.42 -1.81
N LEU A 111 -20.82 15.37 -1.36
CA LEU A 111 -22.23 15.15 -1.02
C LEU A 111 -23.09 15.76 -2.12
N GLU A 112 -23.93 14.93 -2.73
CA GLU A 112 -24.90 15.34 -3.75
C GLU A 112 -26.32 15.07 -3.21
N LEU A 113 -27.12 16.13 -3.12
CA LEU A 113 -28.56 16.04 -2.80
C LEU A 113 -29.38 16.17 -4.08
N GLU A 114 -30.40 15.33 -4.21
CA GLU A 114 -31.40 15.39 -5.29
C GLU A 114 -30.81 15.44 -6.72
N TRP A 115 -29.61 14.89 -6.92
CA TRP A 115 -28.97 14.75 -8.24
C TRP A 115 -28.72 16.07 -8.98
N THR A 116 -28.78 17.21 -8.29
CA THR A 116 -28.75 18.53 -8.94
C THR A 116 -27.81 19.53 -8.26
N VAL A 117 -27.46 19.34 -6.98
CA VAL A 117 -26.54 20.25 -6.28
C VAL A 117 -25.42 19.46 -5.60
N GLN A 118 -24.18 19.65 -6.08
CA GLN A 118 -22.94 19.33 -5.35
C GLN A 118 -22.86 20.29 -4.16
N GLN A 119 -23.43 19.89 -3.03
CA GLN A 119 -23.70 20.83 -1.94
C GLN A 119 -22.46 21.10 -1.10
N ASP A 120 -21.63 20.08 -0.85
CA ASP A 120 -20.49 20.21 0.05
C ASP A 120 -19.29 19.34 -0.35
N VAL A 121 -18.11 19.97 -0.41
CA VAL A 121 -16.80 19.32 -0.56
C VAL A 121 -16.13 19.27 0.80
N ILE A 122 -16.29 18.15 1.51
CA ILE A 122 -15.75 18.00 2.88
C ILE A 122 -14.47 17.18 2.82
N LYS A 123 -13.34 17.83 3.11
CA LYS A 123 -12.08 17.12 3.38
C LYS A 123 -12.17 16.46 4.75
N LYS A 124 -12.11 15.13 4.77
CA LYS A 124 -12.18 14.36 6.01
C LYS A 124 -10.96 13.44 6.12
N THR A 125 -10.32 13.47 7.28
CA THR A 125 -9.29 12.48 7.61
C THR A 125 -9.95 11.12 7.81
N ALA A 126 -9.59 10.16 6.95
CA ALA A 126 -10.07 8.79 6.98
C ALA A 126 -9.31 7.91 7.99
N GLY A 127 -8.15 8.38 8.47
CA GLY A 127 -7.39 7.74 9.52
C GLY A 127 -5.90 8.02 9.40
N GLU A 128 -5.10 7.15 10.01
CA GLU A 128 -3.63 7.19 9.91
C GLU A 128 -3.14 5.85 9.35
N VAL A 129 -2.21 5.91 8.40
CA VAL A 129 -1.67 4.74 7.69
C VAL A 129 -0.18 4.62 8.00
N PRO A 130 0.33 3.44 8.37
CA PRO A 130 1.76 3.22 8.51
C PRO A 130 2.49 3.54 7.21
N ILE A 131 3.53 4.36 7.28
CA ILE A 131 4.35 4.73 6.12
C ILE A 131 5.56 3.83 6.08
N MET A 132 5.92 3.34 4.89
CA MET A 132 7.14 2.57 4.71
C MET A 132 8.36 3.46 4.98
N VAL A 133 9.48 2.89 5.41
CA VAL A 133 10.76 3.62 5.55
C VAL A 133 11.42 3.73 4.17
N LYS A 134 11.96 4.92 3.85
CA LYS A 134 12.59 5.31 2.56
C LYS A 134 11.72 5.66 1.32
N PRO A 135 10.38 5.47 1.24
CA PRO A 135 9.61 5.89 0.07
C PRO A 135 9.62 7.41 -0.09
N GLN A 136 9.10 7.91 -1.21
CA GLN A 136 9.10 9.34 -1.52
C GLN A 136 8.34 10.22 -0.50
N VAL A 137 7.39 9.64 0.23
CA VAL A 137 6.55 10.31 1.25
C VAL A 137 7.18 10.22 2.65
N CYS A 138 8.29 9.51 2.80
CA CYS A 138 9.04 9.50 4.05
C CYS A 138 9.77 10.83 4.24
N ASN A 139 9.91 11.27 5.49
CA ASN A 139 10.73 12.44 5.85
C ASN A 139 12.24 12.21 5.57
N ARG A 140 12.61 11.04 5.05
CA ARG A 140 13.95 10.66 4.58
C ARG A 140 13.83 10.21 3.12
N VAL A 141 14.11 11.14 2.20
CA VAL A 141 14.04 10.92 0.76
C VAL A 141 15.19 9.99 0.29
N GLU A 142 14.95 9.25 -0.78
CA GLU A 142 15.85 8.29 -1.43
C GLU A 142 17.25 8.86 -1.81
N ALA A 143 17.40 10.19 -1.88
CA ALA A 143 18.63 10.90 -2.29
C ALA A 143 19.44 11.53 -1.14
N VAL A 144 19.17 11.14 0.12
CA VAL A 144 19.83 11.74 1.29
C VAL A 144 21.26 11.16 1.46
N PRO A 145 22.31 12.00 1.58
CA PRO A 145 23.68 11.54 1.85
C PRO A 145 23.77 10.68 3.12
N ARG A 146 24.71 9.71 3.15
CA ARG A 146 24.91 8.85 4.34
C ARG A 146 25.11 9.65 5.63
N LYS A 147 25.84 10.77 5.56
CA LYS A 147 26.10 11.64 6.72
C LYS A 147 24.82 12.21 7.33
N SER A 148 23.85 12.60 6.50
CA SER A 148 22.56 13.10 6.97
C SER A 148 21.71 11.99 7.59
N LEU A 149 21.77 10.75 7.08
CA LEU A 149 21.12 9.59 7.70
C LEU A 149 21.67 9.37 9.11
N CYS A 150 22.98 9.32 9.28
CA CYS A 150 23.62 9.14 10.58
C CYS A 150 23.29 10.28 11.56
N LYS A 151 23.28 11.54 11.10
CA LYS A 151 22.82 12.68 11.93
C LYS A 151 21.37 12.54 12.39
N GLY A 152 20.56 11.78 11.65
CA GLY A 152 19.17 11.47 11.99
C GLY A 152 18.97 10.28 12.92
N GLY A 153 20.05 9.64 13.39
CA GLY A 153 19.96 8.39 14.14
C GLY A 153 19.59 7.17 13.30
N GLU A 154 19.72 7.26 11.97
CA GLU A 154 19.50 6.14 11.05
C GLU A 154 20.84 5.56 10.59
N GLU A 155 20.81 4.32 10.11
CA GLU A 155 22.00 3.65 9.59
C GLU A 155 22.51 4.29 8.29
N SER A 156 23.83 4.29 8.11
CA SER A 156 24.48 4.87 6.92
C SER A 156 24.05 4.19 5.60
N GLU A 157 23.66 2.91 5.68
CA GLU A 157 23.23 2.07 4.57
C GLU A 157 21.78 1.60 4.70
N GLU A 158 20.94 2.38 5.39
CA GLU A 158 19.51 2.12 5.53
C GLU A 158 18.88 1.85 4.16
N PHE A 159 18.34 0.65 3.99
CA PHE A 159 17.75 0.16 2.74
C PHE A 159 16.22 0.31 2.73
N GLY A 160 15.56 0.44 3.87
CA GLY A 160 14.10 0.64 3.96
C GLY A 160 13.28 -0.54 3.44
N GLY A 161 12.03 -0.29 3.03
CA GLY A 161 11.14 -1.36 2.54
C GLY A 161 10.31 -2.07 3.62
N TYR A 162 10.40 -1.59 4.87
CA TYR A 162 9.62 -2.09 6.02
C TYR A 162 8.85 -0.95 6.70
N PHE A 163 8.03 -1.32 7.67
CA PHE A 163 7.17 -0.41 8.45
C PHE A 163 7.58 -0.46 9.92
N VAL A 164 7.54 0.68 10.60
CA VAL A 164 7.70 0.75 12.06
C VAL A 164 6.31 0.80 12.68
N VAL A 165 5.91 -0.26 13.38
CA VAL A 165 4.60 -0.40 14.02
C VAL A 165 4.78 -0.74 15.49
N ASN A 166 4.35 0.16 16.37
CA ASN A 166 4.53 0.07 17.82
C ASN A 166 5.98 -0.21 18.21
N GLY A 167 6.92 0.56 17.64
CA GLY A 167 8.36 0.40 17.82
C GLY A 167 9.00 -0.81 17.12
N ASN A 168 8.19 -1.75 16.62
CA ASN A 168 8.69 -2.95 15.97
C ASN A 168 8.77 -2.77 14.45
N GLU A 169 9.84 -3.28 13.86
CA GLU A 169 9.98 -3.33 12.41
C GLU A 169 9.21 -4.52 11.84
N LYS A 170 8.36 -4.25 10.86
CA LYS A 170 7.50 -5.24 10.22
C LYS A 170 7.62 -5.11 8.71
N ILE A 171 7.75 -6.24 8.02
CA ILE A 171 7.78 -6.31 6.56
C ILE A 171 6.57 -7.08 6.05
N ILE A 172 6.01 -6.63 4.94
CA ILE A 172 4.98 -7.38 4.23
C ILE A 172 5.68 -8.42 3.36
N ARG A 173 5.46 -9.70 3.67
CA ARG A 173 6.07 -10.81 2.93
C ARG A 173 5.49 -10.90 1.53
N MET A 174 6.37 -10.95 0.52
CA MET A 174 5.95 -11.21 -0.86
C MET A 174 5.29 -12.59 -0.96
N LEU A 175 4.12 -12.64 -1.59
CA LEU A 175 3.38 -13.86 -1.85
C LEU A 175 3.47 -14.23 -3.32
N ILE A 176 3.85 -15.47 -3.60
CA ILE A 176 3.78 -16.03 -4.95
C ILE A 176 2.30 -16.33 -5.25
N MET A 177 1.81 -15.81 -6.37
CA MET A 177 0.44 -16.01 -6.82
C MET A 177 0.41 -16.39 -8.31
N THR A 178 -0.71 -16.96 -8.77
CA THR A 178 -0.87 -17.33 -10.18
C THR A 178 -0.76 -16.14 -11.12
N ARG A 179 -0.27 -16.39 -12.34
CA ARG A 179 -0.07 -15.36 -13.37
C ARG A 179 -1.36 -14.58 -13.63
N ARG A 180 -1.22 -13.26 -13.80
CA ARG A 180 -2.33 -12.34 -14.11
C ARG A 180 -2.69 -12.43 -15.58
N ASN A 181 -3.98 -12.29 -15.90
CA ASN A 181 -4.52 -12.20 -17.26
C ASN A 181 -4.06 -13.34 -18.19
N TYR A 182 -3.89 -14.54 -17.62
CA TYR A 182 -3.51 -15.73 -18.35
C TYR A 182 -4.40 -16.91 -17.90
N PRO A 183 -5.18 -17.52 -18.81
CA PRO A 183 -5.99 -18.69 -18.46
C PRO A 183 -5.08 -19.90 -18.24
N ILE A 184 -5.16 -20.52 -17.06
CA ILE A 184 -4.41 -21.73 -16.74
C ILE A 184 -5.37 -22.90 -16.76
N ALA A 185 -5.14 -23.85 -17.67
CA ALA A 185 -5.80 -25.15 -17.64
C ALA A 185 -5.15 -26.02 -16.55
N MET A 186 -5.98 -26.67 -15.74
CA MET A 186 -5.52 -27.39 -14.57
C MET A 186 -6.48 -28.54 -14.26
N VAL A 187 -5.93 -29.59 -13.66
CA VAL A 187 -6.67 -30.77 -13.22
C VAL A 187 -6.70 -30.78 -11.69
N ARG A 188 -7.89 -30.81 -11.10
CA ARG A 188 -8.06 -30.88 -9.64
C ARG A 188 -9.22 -31.80 -9.27
N ASN A 189 -8.92 -32.89 -8.58
CA ASN A 189 -9.93 -33.85 -8.10
C ASN A 189 -10.96 -33.20 -7.18
N SER A 190 -10.57 -32.14 -6.44
CA SER A 190 -11.49 -31.40 -5.58
C SER A 190 -12.63 -30.70 -6.33
N TRP A 191 -12.57 -30.57 -7.65
CA TRP A 191 -13.67 -30.03 -8.46
C TRP A 191 -14.80 -31.02 -8.67
N LYS A 192 -14.51 -32.33 -8.74
CA LYS A 192 -15.52 -33.40 -8.75
C LYS A 192 -16.42 -33.34 -7.51
N ASN A 193 -15.85 -32.94 -6.37
CA ASN A 193 -16.58 -32.84 -5.10
C ASN A 193 -17.61 -31.69 -5.05
N ARG A 194 -17.66 -30.80 -6.05
CA ARG A 194 -18.62 -29.67 -6.07
C ARG A 194 -20.02 -30.08 -6.52
N GLY A 195 -20.17 -31.20 -7.20
CA GLY A 195 -21.47 -31.71 -7.64
C GLY A 195 -21.31 -32.92 -8.57
N LYS A 196 -22.37 -33.71 -8.71
CA LYS A 196 -22.35 -34.98 -9.46
C LYS A 196 -22.00 -34.82 -10.94
N THR A 197 -22.25 -33.66 -11.54
CA THR A 197 -21.98 -33.35 -12.95
C THR A 197 -20.63 -32.64 -13.17
N TYR A 198 -19.83 -32.42 -12.12
CA TYR A 198 -18.55 -31.72 -12.25
C TYR A 198 -17.41 -32.66 -12.63
N SER A 199 -16.59 -32.24 -13.61
CA SER A 199 -15.33 -32.91 -13.94
C SER A 199 -14.16 -32.35 -13.11
N GLU A 200 -13.01 -33.04 -13.17
CA GLU A 200 -11.75 -32.56 -12.58
C GLU A 200 -11.00 -31.55 -13.45
N TYR A 201 -11.45 -31.35 -14.69
CA TYR A 201 -10.82 -30.46 -15.65
C TYR A 201 -11.45 -29.08 -15.60
N GLY A 202 -10.65 -28.06 -15.89
CA GLY A 202 -11.16 -26.69 -15.93
C GLY A 202 -10.06 -25.66 -16.07
N VAL A 203 -10.51 -24.45 -16.38
CA VAL A 203 -9.64 -23.31 -16.64
C VAL A 203 -9.85 -22.28 -15.55
N SER A 204 -8.77 -21.86 -14.91
CA SER A 204 -8.79 -20.86 -13.85
C SER A 204 -8.14 -19.56 -14.34
N PRO A 205 -8.92 -18.60 -14.87
CA PRO A 205 -8.41 -17.27 -15.15
C PRO A 205 -8.27 -16.45 -13.87
N ARG A 206 -7.20 -15.65 -13.78
CA ARG A 206 -7.03 -14.61 -12.75
C ARG A 206 -6.99 -13.25 -13.42
N SER A 207 -8.07 -12.49 -13.29
CA SER A 207 -8.19 -11.15 -13.85
C SER A 207 -7.92 -10.09 -12.78
N HIS A 208 -7.26 -9.01 -13.20
CA HIS A 208 -7.01 -7.83 -12.38
C HIS A 208 -7.64 -6.61 -13.03
N ARG A 209 -8.22 -5.75 -12.19
CA ARG A 209 -8.61 -4.40 -12.59
C ARG A 209 -7.37 -3.51 -12.69
N ALA A 210 -7.51 -2.36 -13.34
CA ALA A 210 -6.45 -1.35 -13.43
C ALA A 210 -5.96 -0.85 -12.06
N CYS A 211 -6.79 -0.99 -11.01
CA CYS A 211 -6.42 -0.72 -9.62
C CYS A 211 -5.70 -1.88 -8.90
N VAL A 212 -5.24 -2.91 -9.60
CA VAL A 212 -4.63 -4.12 -9.00
C VAL A 212 -5.61 -4.93 -8.12
N VAL A 213 -6.86 -4.48 -7.96
CA VAL A 213 -7.93 -5.24 -7.31
C VAL A 213 -8.23 -6.52 -8.09
N ARG A 214 -8.26 -7.64 -7.36
CA ARG A 214 -8.42 -8.98 -7.91
C ARG A 214 -9.90 -9.29 -8.15
N LYS A 215 -10.21 -9.92 -9.29
CA LYS A 215 -11.47 -10.64 -9.50
C LYS A 215 -11.13 -12.06 -9.96
N THR A 216 -11.48 -13.07 -9.16
CA THR A 216 -11.32 -14.48 -9.57
C THR A 216 -12.69 -15.07 -9.82
N ARG A 217 -12.88 -15.63 -11.00
CA ARG A 217 -14.07 -16.42 -11.33
C ARG A 217 -13.58 -17.75 -11.89
N CYS A 218 -13.98 -18.86 -11.26
CA CYS A 218 -13.86 -20.17 -11.88
C CYS A 218 -15.00 -20.29 -12.88
N LEU A 219 -14.69 -20.52 -14.15
CA LEU A 219 -15.69 -20.86 -15.16
C LEU A 219 -15.75 -22.39 -15.24
N PRO A 220 -16.90 -23.04 -15.01
CA PRO A 220 -17.06 -24.45 -15.35
C PRO A 220 -16.94 -24.63 -16.87
N THR A 221 -16.52 -25.82 -17.30
CA THR A 221 -16.33 -26.18 -18.72
C THR A 221 -17.63 -26.26 -19.52
N GLU A 222 -18.78 -26.03 -18.91
CA GLU A 222 -20.05 -25.85 -19.60
C GLU A 222 -20.41 -24.36 -19.62
N LEU A 223 -20.49 -23.83 -20.83
CA LEU A 223 -20.72 -22.42 -21.14
C LEU A 223 -22.22 -22.09 -20.96
N SER A 224 -22.75 -22.18 -19.74
CA SER A 224 -24.07 -21.60 -19.45
C SER A 224 -23.91 -20.11 -19.14
N ALA A 225 -24.10 -19.30 -20.18
CA ALA A 225 -24.23 -17.85 -20.09
C ALA A 225 -25.56 -17.50 -19.39
N ASP A 226 -25.60 -17.55 -18.06
CA ASP A 226 -26.52 -16.78 -17.23
C ASP A 226 -26.36 -17.16 -15.75
N MET A 227 -25.79 -16.25 -14.95
CA MET A 227 -26.11 -16.10 -13.52
C MET A 227 -25.63 -14.71 -13.03
N PRO A 228 -26.54 -13.79 -12.68
CA PRO A 228 -26.21 -12.56 -11.96
C PRO A 228 -26.10 -12.89 -10.47
N GLY A 229 -24.86 -12.89 -9.97
CA GLY A 229 -24.60 -13.19 -8.56
C GLY A 229 -23.21 -12.69 -8.16
N ALA A 230 -23.09 -11.38 -8.00
CA ALA A 230 -21.92 -10.78 -7.37
C ALA A 230 -21.91 -11.16 -5.88
N CYS A 231 -21.35 -12.32 -5.55
CA CYS A 231 -21.09 -12.69 -4.17
C CYS A 231 -19.95 -11.81 -3.66
N PHE A 232 -20.32 -10.72 -2.99
CA PHE A 232 -19.43 -9.88 -2.17
C PHE A 232 -18.75 -10.79 -1.13
N LYS A 233 -17.48 -11.11 -1.35
CA LYS A 233 -16.61 -11.68 -0.32
C LYS A 233 -15.39 -10.80 -0.17
N GLY A 234 -15.40 -10.00 0.90
CA GLY A 234 -14.24 -9.43 1.57
C GLY A 234 -13.36 -8.51 0.72
N PHE A 235 -13.49 -7.20 0.94
CA PHE A 235 -12.41 -6.26 0.69
C PHE A 235 -11.22 -6.64 1.58
N PHE A 236 -10.29 -7.43 1.05
CA PHE A 236 -8.95 -7.55 1.61
C PHE A 236 -8.01 -6.75 0.71
N PHE A 237 -7.64 -5.56 1.17
CA PHE A 237 -6.47 -4.86 0.67
C PHE A 237 -5.24 -5.72 1.00
N PHE A 238 -4.79 -6.49 0.01
CA PHE A 238 -3.45 -7.05 0.00
C PHE A 238 -2.60 -6.12 -0.87
N PHE A 239 -1.76 -5.32 -0.22
CA PHE A 239 -0.65 -4.62 -0.86
C PHE A 239 0.52 -5.59 -1.05
#